data_AF-A0A838JS95-F1
#
_entry.id   AF-A0A838JS95-F1
#
_cell.length_a   1.000
_cell.length_b   1.000
_cell.length_c   1.000
_cell.angle_alpha   90.00
_cell.angle_beta   90.00
_cell.angle_gamma   90.00
#
_symmetry.space_group_name_H-M   'P 1'
#
loop_
_entity.id
_entity.type
_entity.pdbx_description
1 polymer ?
#
loop_
_entity_poly.entity_id
_entity_poly.type
_entity_poly.pdbx_seq_one_letter_code
_entity_poly.pdbx_strand_id
1 'polypeptide(L)'
;TEKRDSPHARNLLVAAKSRPAWKLSPLRIPDRELKEWQDTHPLAQIQWTWDKSRATNRHYVNVVKALKWWRRVNHTTPKYPRSYPLEHLIGQCCPDGVGSVAEGVTRTLEEIRDRYAGHVSAGTKPCLQDHGVAQDVFRRVTPEEFAEFYGQVAEAADVARGAYDSADTRESAEGWRRLFGEKFPKPPDDGDGGKGGGRGPGGGYTRREEQGEIGGGRWG
;
A
#
# COMPACT_ATOMS: atom_id res chain seq x y z
N THR A 1 48.65 -16.27 -2.37
CA THR A 1 47.59 -15.26 -2.49
C THR A 1 46.56 -15.54 -1.41
N GLU A 2 46.82 -15.04 -0.20
CA GLU A 2 46.10 -15.43 1.01
C GLU A 2 44.88 -14.52 1.19
N LYS A 3 43.67 -15.09 1.06
CA LYS A 3 42.42 -14.36 1.26
C LYS A 3 42.33 -13.95 2.73
N ARG A 4 42.40 -12.63 2.98
CA ARG A 4 42.20 -12.04 4.32
C ARG A 4 40.86 -12.51 4.90
N ASP A 5 40.94 -13.38 5.90
CA ASP A 5 39.80 -13.87 6.67
C ASP A 5 39.33 -12.74 7.60
N SER A 6 38.41 -11.92 7.10
CA SER A 6 37.94 -10.71 7.80
C SER A 6 37.21 -11.10 9.09
N PRO A 7 37.63 -10.57 10.26
CA PRO A 7 36.92 -10.78 11.54
C PRO A 7 35.44 -10.41 11.47
N HIS A 8 35.10 -9.45 10.61
CA HIS A 8 33.72 -9.05 10.36
C HIS A 8 32.90 -10.16 9.69
N ALA A 9 33.47 -10.87 8.71
CA ALA A 9 32.81 -11.98 8.03
C ALA A 9 32.59 -13.18 8.99
N ARG A 10 33.57 -13.46 9.87
CA ARG A 10 33.43 -14.47 10.93
C ARG A 10 32.32 -14.10 11.92
N ASN A 11 32.26 -12.85 12.36
CA ASN A 11 31.23 -12.39 13.30
C ASN A 11 29.82 -12.43 12.68
N LEU A 12 29.68 -12.09 11.40
CA LEU A 12 28.42 -12.24 10.67
C LEU A 12 27.99 -13.70 10.55
N LEU A 13 28.91 -14.62 10.28
CA LEU A 13 28.64 -16.06 10.22
C LEU A 13 28.21 -16.64 11.58
N VAL A 14 28.84 -16.21 12.67
CA VAL A 14 28.46 -16.64 14.04
C VAL A 14 27.09 -16.09 14.42
N ALA A 15 26.81 -14.82 14.10
CA ALA A 15 25.49 -14.21 14.33
C ALA A 15 24.38 -14.82 13.45
N ALA A 16 24.72 -15.32 12.25
CA ALA A 16 23.78 -16.06 11.41
C ALA A 16 23.49 -17.46 11.98
N LYS A 17 24.51 -18.16 12.50
CA LYS A 17 24.37 -19.50 13.11
C LYS A 17 23.58 -19.51 14.43
N SER A 18 23.54 -18.40 15.16
CA SER A 18 22.79 -18.28 16.42
C SER A 18 21.31 -17.93 16.22
N ARG A 19 20.87 -17.65 14.99
CA ARG A 19 19.45 -17.41 14.70
C ARG A 19 18.71 -18.74 14.63
N PRO A 20 17.59 -18.90 15.36
CA PRO A 20 16.82 -20.14 15.29
C PRO A 20 16.31 -20.37 13.86
N ALA A 21 16.39 -21.61 13.38
CA ALA A 21 16.14 -21.98 11.98
C ALA A 21 14.76 -21.53 11.46
N TRP A 22 13.74 -21.46 12.31
CA TRP A 22 12.41 -20.95 11.95
C TRP A 22 12.41 -19.48 11.50
N LYS A 23 13.44 -18.69 11.85
CA LYS A 23 13.60 -17.32 11.37
C LYS A 23 14.23 -17.22 9.99
N LEU A 24 14.84 -18.32 9.50
CA LEU A 24 15.60 -18.38 8.26
C LEU A 24 14.87 -19.16 7.16
N SER A 25 13.73 -19.77 7.46
CA SER A 25 13.02 -20.66 6.54
C SER A 25 11.51 -20.41 6.60
N PRO A 26 10.78 -20.66 5.48
CA PRO A 26 9.33 -20.60 5.47
C PRO A 26 8.69 -21.49 6.54
N LEU A 27 7.62 -21.00 7.13
CA LEU A 27 6.74 -21.72 8.05
C LEU A 27 5.60 -22.35 7.26
N ARG A 28 5.04 -23.47 7.75
CA ARG A 28 3.85 -24.07 7.15
C ARG A 28 2.60 -23.63 7.90
N ILE A 29 1.57 -23.19 7.17
CA ILE A 29 0.25 -22.83 7.69
C ILE A 29 -0.83 -23.67 7.00
N PRO A 30 -1.91 -24.03 7.71
CA PRO A 30 -3.01 -24.78 7.09
C PRO A 30 -3.86 -23.87 6.20
N ASP A 31 -4.08 -24.28 4.96
CA ASP A 31 -5.07 -23.68 4.06
C ASP A 31 -6.42 -24.39 4.22
N ARG A 32 -7.42 -23.64 4.69
CA ARG A 32 -8.76 -24.18 4.97
C ARG A 32 -9.53 -24.59 3.72
N GLU A 33 -9.31 -23.92 2.59
CA GLU A 33 -10.04 -24.18 1.35
C GLU A 33 -9.40 -25.35 0.58
N LEU A 34 -8.07 -25.38 0.48
CA LEU A 34 -7.33 -26.47 -0.17
C LEU A 34 -7.15 -27.69 0.74
N LYS A 35 -7.39 -27.55 2.05
CA LYS A 35 -7.17 -28.61 3.06
C LYS A 35 -5.73 -29.15 3.06
N GLU A 36 -4.78 -28.27 2.76
CA GLU A 36 -3.36 -28.59 2.61
C GLU A 36 -2.48 -27.61 3.38
N TRP A 37 -1.24 -28.00 3.66
CA TRP A 37 -0.23 -27.13 4.28
C TRP A 37 0.49 -26.29 3.23
N GLN A 38 0.45 -24.98 3.40
CA GLN A 38 1.16 -24.01 2.54
C GLN A 38 2.29 -23.34 3.27
N ASP A 39 3.35 -23.03 2.53
CA ASP A 39 4.49 -22.30 3.05
C ASP A 39 4.19 -20.79 3.12
N THR A 40 4.71 -20.11 4.13
CA THR A 40 4.63 -18.66 4.29
C THR A 40 5.92 -18.17 4.94
N HIS A 41 6.38 -16.97 4.62
CA HIS A 41 7.58 -16.40 5.24
C HIS A 41 7.29 -15.05 5.92
N PRO A 42 6.70 -15.02 7.12
CA PRO A 42 6.25 -13.78 7.77
C PRO A 42 7.36 -12.76 8.00
N LEU A 43 8.58 -13.21 8.28
CA LEU A 43 9.74 -12.31 8.42
C LEU A 43 10.18 -11.68 7.10
N ALA A 44 10.07 -12.40 5.98
CA ALA A 44 10.36 -11.84 4.66
C ALA A 44 9.31 -10.79 4.29
N GLN A 45 8.04 -11.02 4.63
CA GLN A 45 6.98 -10.02 4.46
C GLN A 45 7.21 -8.76 5.31
N ILE A 46 7.64 -8.91 6.57
CA ILE A 46 7.97 -7.76 7.44
C ILE A 46 9.16 -6.98 6.87
N GLN A 47 10.23 -7.69 6.52
CA GLN A 47 11.45 -7.08 5.99
C GLN A 47 11.15 -6.31 4.69
N TRP A 48 10.43 -6.94 3.77
CA TRP A 48 10.01 -6.31 2.52
C TRP A 48 9.18 -5.03 2.78
N THR A 49 8.26 -5.07 3.75
CA THR A 49 7.45 -3.89 4.12
C THR A 49 8.31 -2.77 4.68
N TRP A 50 9.31 -3.08 5.52
CA TRP A 50 10.24 -2.09 6.05
C TRP A 50 11.09 -1.45 4.96
N ASP A 51 11.62 -2.27 4.05
CA ASP A 51 12.43 -1.81 2.93
C ASP A 51 11.59 -0.91 2.00
N LYS A 52 10.36 -1.32 1.71
CA LYS A 52 9.43 -0.51 0.91
C LYS A 52 9.07 0.81 1.60
N SER A 53 8.81 0.78 2.90
CA SER A 53 8.55 2.00 3.67
C SER A 53 9.75 2.95 3.64
N ARG A 54 10.97 2.43 3.78
CA ARG A 54 12.19 3.24 3.66
C ARG A 54 12.34 3.83 2.26
N ALA A 55 12.07 3.05 1.21
CA ALA A 55 12.18 3.49 -0.18
C ALA A 55 11.15 4.55 -0.58
N THR A 56 10.02 4.64 0.13
CA THR A 56 8.90 5.55 -0.14
C THR A 56 8.84 6.74 0.82
N ASN A 57 9.99 7.18 1.35
CA ASN A 57 10.07 8.26 2.35
C ASN A 57 9.15 8.05 3.56
N ARG A 58 8.91 6.78 3.94
CA ARG A 58 8.01 6.34 5.02
C ARG A 58 6.52 6.58 4.78
N HIS A 59 6.11 6.89 3.55
CA HIS A 59 4.70 7.08 3.20
C HIS A 59 3.96 5.78 2.88
N TYR A 60 4.65 4.70 2.51
CA TYR A 60 4.02 3.45 2.04
C TYR A 60 2.89 2.94 2.94
N VAL A 61 3.11 2.85 4.25
CA VAL A 61 2.09 2.33 5.18
C VAL A 61 0.82 3.18 5.17
N ASN A 62 0.94 4.50 5.01
CA ASN A 62 -0.21 5.39 4.94
C ASN A 62 -0.90 5.33 3.57
N VAL A 63 -0.15 5.14 2.48
CA VAL A 63 -0.71 4.87 1.14
C VAL A 63 -1.55 3.59 1.15
N VAL A 64 -1.02 2.50 1.72
CA VAL A 64 -1.74 1.23 1.89
C VAL A 64 -3.03 1.43 2.68
N LYS A 65 -2.98 2.16 3.80
CA LYS A 65 -4.17 2.45 4.62
C LYS A 65 -5.21 3.25 3.83
N ALA A 66 -4.79 4.27 3.10
CA ALA A 66 -5.68 5.09 2.28
C ALA A 66 -6.36 4.28 1.19
N LEU A 67 -5.62 3.43 0.46
CA LEU A 67 -6.19 2.59 -0.61
C LEU A 67 -7.08 1.46 -0.07
N LYS A 68 -6.76 0.89 1.09
CA LYS A 68 -7.67 -0.05 1.77
C LYS A 68 -8.96 0.63 2.21
N TRP A 69 -8.87 1.89 2.67
CA TRP A 69 -10.03 2.69 3.01
C TRP A 69 -10.88 3.00 1.78
N TRP A 70 -10.26 3.47 0.69
CA TRP A 70 -10.91 3.68 -0.60
C TRP A 70 -11.70 2.45 -1.05
N ARG A 71 -11.06 1.27 -1.02
CA ARG A 71 -11.74 0.01 -1.40
C ARG A 71 -12.92 -0.28 -0.49
N ARG A 72 -12.79 -0.05 0.81
CA ARG A 72 -13.84 -0.32 1.80
C ARG A 72 -15.08 0.57 1.62
N VAL A 73 -14.90 1.85 1.27
CA VAL A 73 -16.02 2.80 1.20
C VAL A 73 -16.72 2.81 -0.17
N ASN A 74 -16.00 2.50 -1.24
CA ASN A 74 -16.58 2.50 -2.60
C ASN A 74 -17.12 1.13 -3.01
N HIS A 75 -16.70 0.05 -2.36
CA HIS A 75 -16.99 -1.30 -2.83
C HIS A 75 -17.40 -2.23 -1.68
N THR A 76 -18.69 -2.24 -1.37
CA THR A 76 -19.28 -3.14 -0.37
C THR A 76 -19.35 -4.60 -0.84
N THR A 77 -19.27 -4.85 -2.16
CA THR A 77 -19.63 -6.16 -2.75
C THR A 77 -18.66 -6.78 -3.80
N PRO A 78 -17.35 -6.52 -3.85
CA PRO A 78 -16.41 -7.43 -4.50
C PRO A 78 -15.60 -8.25 -3.50
N LYS A 79 -15.71 -9.58 -3.61
CA LYS A 79 -15.02 -10.56 -2.75
C LYS A 79 -13.48 -10.44 -2.82
N TYR A 80 -12.94 -9.97 -3.95
CA TYR A 80 -11.51 -9.91 -4.23
C TYR A 80 -11.07 -8.58 -4.89
N PRO A 81 -9.77 -8.24 -4.85
CA PRO A 81 -8.73 -8.86 -4.03
C PRO A 81 -8.95 -8.62 -2.51
N ARG A 82 -8.71 -9.62 -1.67
CA ARG A 82 -8.80 -9.48 -0.19
C ARG A 82 -7.67 -8.59 0.34
N SER A 83 -7.67 -8.28 1.65
CA SER A 83 -6.70 -7.36 2.28
C SER A 83 -5.25 -7.65 1.91
N TYR A 84 -4.76 -8.89 2.08
CA TYR A 84 -3.36 -9.21 1.79
C TYR A 84 -3.02 -9.13 0.29
N PRO A 85 -3.78 -9.75 -0.63
CA PRO A 85 -3.58 -9.53 -2.06
C PRO A 85 -3.60 -8.06 -2.49
N LEU A 86 -4.51 -7.25 -1.94
CA LEU A 86 -4.53 -5.82 -2.20
C LEU A 86 -3.24 -5.13 -1.71
N GLU A 87 -2.82 -5.39 -0.47
CA GLU A 87 -1.59 -4.83 0.10
C GLU A 87 -0.37 -5.20 -0.74
N HIS A 88 -0.30 -6.44 -1.23
CA HIS A 88 0.79 -6.92 -2.07
C HIS A 88 0.83 -6.21 -3.42
N LEU A 89 -0.34 -6.06 -4.07
CA LEU A 89 -0.47 -5.32 -5.32
C LEU A 89 -0.04 -3.85 -5.16
N ILE A 90 -0.53 -3.18 -4.12
CA ILE A 90 -0.15 -1.80 -3.77
C ILE A 90 1.36 -1.74 -3.56
N GLY A 91 1.94 -2.72 -2.87
CA GLY A 91 3.36 -2.82 -2.65
C GLY A 91 4.22 -2.85 -3.91
N GLN A 92 3.79 -3.62 -4.91
CA GLN A 92 4.50 -3.73 -6.18
C GLN A 92 4.33 -2.51 -7.08
N CYS A 93 3.25 -1.76 -6.93
CA CYS A 93 2.91 -0.65 -7.82
C CYS A 93 3.22 0.73 -7.20
N CYS A 94 3.34 0.84 -5.89
CA CYS A 94 3.70 2.10 -5.24
C CYS A 94 5.14 2.46 -5.61
N PRO A 95 5.40 3.60 -6.27
CA PRO A 95 6.76 3.95 -6.67
C PRO A 95 7.59 4.37 -5.47
N ASP A 96 8.91 4.17 -5.58
CA ASP A 96 9.85 4.67 -4.59
C ASP A 96 9.97 6.21 -4.68
N GLY A 97 10.45 6.83 -3.62
CA GLY A 97 10.76 8.26 -3.57
C GLY A 97 9.54 9.19 -3.53
N VAL A 98 8.32 8.68 -3.32
CA VAL A 98 7.11 9.53 -3.19
C VAL A 98 7.29 10.57 -2.10
N GLY A 99 6.95 11.83 -2.39
CA GLY A 99 7.08 12.97 -1.49
C GLY A 99 5.88 13.19 -0.58
N SER A 100 4.75 12.52 -0.84
CA SER A 100 3.55 12.61 -0.02
C SER A 100 2.66 11.37 -0.13
N VAL A 101 1.69 11.25 0.78
CA VAL A 101 0.65 10.19 0.71
C VAL A 101 -0.24 10.39 -0.51
N ALA A 102 -0.60 11.64 -0.84
CA ALA A 102 -1.43 11.97 -2.00
C ALA A 102 -0.75 11.53 -3.30
N GLU A 103 0.53 11.90 -3.48
CA GLU A 103 1.33 11.46 -4.62
C GLU A 103 1.43 9.92 -4.67
N GLY A 104 1.70 9.29 -3.53
CA GLY A 104 1.80 7.84 -3.45
C GLY A 104 0.50 7.13 -3.82
N VAL A 105 -0.66 7.63 -3.39
CA VAL A 105 -1.97 7.11 -3.78
C VAL A 105 -2.17 7.24 -5.29
N THR A 106 -2.01 8.46 -5.83
CA THR A 106 -2.23 8.74 -7.26
C THR A 106 -1.37 7.86 -8.13
N ARG A 107 -0.05 7.87 -7.90
CA ARG A 107 0.89 7.11 -8.73
C ARG A 107 0.74 5.59 -8.58
N THR A 108 0.30 5.10 -7.41
CA THR A 108 0.03 3.67 -7.25
C THR A 108 -1.18 3.24 -8.07
N LEU A 109 -2.26 4.02 -8.07
CA LEU A 109 -3.47 3.71 -8.84
C LEU A 109 -3.17 3.75 -10.35
N GLU A 110 -2.43 4.75 -10.80
CA GLU A 110 -1.96 4.85 -12.18
C GLU A 110 -1.06 3.69 -12.57
N GLU A 111 -0.10 3.31 -11.74
CA GLU A 111 0.78 2.18 -12.04
C GLU A 111 -0.01 0.87 -12.14
N ILE A 112 -1.03 0.65 -11.30
CA ILE A 112 -1.91 -0.53 -11.42
C ILE A 112 -2.68 -0.49 -12.76
N ARG A 113 -3.26 0.67 -13.11
CA ARG A 113 -3.96 0.87 -14.39
C ARG A 113 -3.02 0.57 -15.56
N ASP A 114 -1.87 1.21 -15.60
CA ASP A 114 -0.99 1.19 -16.76
C ASP A 114 -0.29 -0.17 -16.90
N ARG A 115 0.16 -0.77 -15.80
CA ARG A 115 0.88 -2.06 -15.79
C ARG A 115 -0.01 -3.24 -16.16
N TYR A 116 -1.28 -3.22 -15.74
CA TYR A 116 -2.16 -4.39 -15.89
C TYR A 116 -3.24 -4.25 -16.96
N ALA A 117 -3.27 -3.14 -17.71
CA ALA A 117 -4.18 -2.96 -18.84
C ALA A 117 -4.15 -4.15 -19.82
N GLY A 118 -2.96 -4.60 -20.20
CA GLY A 118 -2.80 -5.74 -21.11
C GLY A 118 -3.36 -7.06 -20.58
N HIS A 119 -3.34 -7.28 -19.26
CA HIS A 119 -3.95 -8.46 -18.66
C HIS A 119 -5.46 -8.46 -18.86
N VAL A 120 -6.11 -7.31 -18.59
CA VAL A 120 -7.56 -7.15 -18.76
C VAL A 120 -7.95 -7.26 -20.22
N SER A 121 -7.22 -6.62 -21.14
CA SER A 121 -7.48 -6.74 -22.58
C SER A 121 -7.35 -8.17 -23.10
N ALA A 122 -6.47 -8.98 -22.50
CA ALA A 122 -6.30 -10.39 -22.83
C ALA A 122 -7.28 -11.33 -22.11
N GLY A 123 -8.16 -10.82 -21.24
CA GLY A 123 -9.06 -11.64 -20.43
C GLY A 123 -8.32 -12.50 -19.38
N THR A 124 -7.20 -11.98 -18.85
CA THR A 124 -6.35 -12.66 -17.87
C THR A 124 -6.18 -11.83 -16.60
N LYS A 125 -5.53 -12.41 -15.59
CA LYS A 125 -5.08 -11.71 -14.38
C LYS A 125 -3.56 -11.78 -14.25
N PRO A 126 -2.92 -10.87 -13.50
CA PRO A 126 -1.52 -11.02 -13.15
C PRO A 126 -1.28 -12.16 -12.16
N CYS A 127 -0.06 -12.66 -12.16
CA CYS A 127 0.49 -13.54 -11.13
C CYS A 127 1.37 -12.68 -10.22
N LEU A 128 1.07 -12.65 -8.92
CA LEU A 128 1.83 -11.86 -7.95
C LEU A 128 2.61 -12.79 -7.04
N GLN A 129 3.92 -12.89 -7.24
CA GLN A 129 4.77 -13.75 -6.42
C GLN A 129 4.84 -13.24 -4.96
N ASP A 130 4.56 -14.13 -4.01
CA ASP A 130 4.61 -13.85 -2.57
C ASP A 130 6.05 -13.64 -2.06
N HIS A 131 6.20 -12.94 -0.93
CA HIS A 131 7.48 -12.64 -0.33
C HIS A 131 8.08 -13.88 0.35
N GLY A 132 9.21 -14.33 -0.17
CA GLY A 132 10.00 -15.42 0.43
C GLY A 132 9.45 -16.83 0.17
N VAL A 133 8.39 -16.97 -0.64
CA VAL A 133 7.87 -18.25 -1.12
C VAL A 133 7.42 -18.14 -2.59
N ALA A 134 7.53 -19.22 -3.36
CA ALA A 134 7.13 -19.24 -4.76
C ALA A 134 5.62 -19.54 -4.91
N GLN A 135 4.77 -18.61 -4.48
CA GLN A 135 3.31 -18.74 -4.54
C GLN A 135 2.67 -17.51 -5.18
N ASP A 136 1.60 -17.72 -5.95
CA ASP A 136 0.78 -16.63 -6.50
C ASP A 136 -0.22 -16.13 -5.46
N VAL A 137 -0.03 -14.89 -4.99
CA VAL A 137 -0.92 -14.20 -4.07
C VAL A 137 -2.32 -14.00 -4.69
N PHE A 138 -2.41 -13.91 -6.02
CA PHE A 138 -3.65 -13.75 -6.77
C PHE A 138 -4.30 -15.06 -7.18
N ARG A 139 -3.82 -16.23 -6.73
CA ARG A 139 -4.34 -17.54 -7.16
C ARG A 139 -5.85 -17.76 -6.96
N ARG A 140 -6.47 -16.99 -6.05
CA ARG A 140 -7.90 -17.04 -5.72
C ARG A 140 -8.77 -16.02 -6.44
N VAL A 141 -8.15 -15.07 -7.15
CA VAL A 141 -8.84 -14.03 -7.92
C VAL A 141 -9.06 -14.60 -9.31
N THR A 142 -10.28 -14.51 -9.86
CA THR A 142 -10.50 -14.87 -11.27
C THR A 142 -10.13 -13.71 -12.21
N PRO A 143 -9.92 -13.97 -13.52
CA PRO A 143 -9.73 -12.89 -14.50
C PRO A 143 -10.86 -11.86 -14.51
N GLU A 144 -12.11 -12.31 -14.35
CA GLU A 144 -13.30 -11.44 -14.35
C GLU A 144 -13.33 -10.57 -13.09
N GLU A 145 -13.07 -11.15 -11.91
CA GLU A 145 -12.96 -10.39 -10.66
C GLU A 145 -11.81 -9.38 -10.71
N PHE A 146 -10.69 -9.74 -11.36
CA PHE A 146 -9.58 -8.82 -11.56
C PHE A 146 -9.95 -7.68 -12.52
N ALA A 147 -10.66 -7.96 -13.62
CA ALA A 147 -11.11 -6.97 -14.58
C ALA A 147 -12.09 -5.96 -13.95
N GLU A 148 -13.03 -6.43 -13.11
CA GLU A 148 -13.94 -5.55 -12.36
C GLU A 148 -13.16 -4.63 -11.42
N PHE A 149 -12.26 -5.21 -10.62
CA PHE A 149 -11.39 -4.43 -9.72
C PHE A 149 -10.52 -3.44 -10.49
N TYR A 150 -9.97 -3.83 -11.63
CA TYR A 150 -9.17 -2.97 -12.48
C TYR A 150 -9.97 -1.77 -12.99
N GLY A 151 -11.21 -1.96 -13.42
CA GLY A 151 -12.09 -0.85 -13.85
C GLY A 151 -12.27 0.18 -12.75
N GLN A 152 -12.49 -0.27 -11.51
CA GLN A 152 -12.60 0.59 -10.33
C GLN A 152 -11.30 1.36 -10.06
N VAL A 153 -10.14 0.70 -10.22
CA VAL A 153 -8.83 1.34 -10.07
C VAL A 153 -8.58 2.38 -11.16
N ALA A 154 -8.98 2.12 -12.40
CA ALA A 154 -8.80 3.06 -13.50
C ALA A 154 -9.58 4.36 -13.26
N GLU A 155 -10.86 4.26 -12.87
CA GLU A 155 -11.66 5.43 -12.49
C GLU A 155 -11.06 6.18 -11.30
N ALA A 156 -10.60 5.45 -10.28
CA ALA A 156 -9.96 6.02 -9.11
C ALA A 156 -8.64 6.74 -9.45
N ALA A 157 -7.87 6.21 -10.40
CA ALA A 157 -6.63 6.83 -10.87
C ALA A 157 -6.91 8.21 -11.49
N ASP A 158 -7.93 8.31 -12.34
CA ASP A 158 -8.30 9.57 -12.99
C ASP A 158 -8.77 10.62 -11.96
N VAL A 159 -9.58 10.20 -10.97
CA VAL A 159 -10.01 11.08 -9.86
C VAL A 159 -8.82 11.54 -9.03
N ALA A 160 -7.93 10.60 -8.64
CA ALA A 160 -6.76 10.92 -7.82
C ALA A 160 -5.78 11.83 -8.56
N ARG A 161 -5.62 11.67 -9.88
CA ARG A 161 -4.81 12.55 -10.72
C ARG A 161 -5.38 13.95 -10.77
N GLY A 162 -6.68 14.10 -11.06
CA GLY A 162 -7.34 15.41 -11.06
C GLY A 162 -7.26 16.12 -9.70
N ALA A 163 -7.48 15.39 -8.61
CA ALA A 163 -7.37 15.93 -7.25
C ALA A 163 -5.94 16.34 -6.88
N TYR A 164 -4.94 15.59 -7.34
CA TYR A 164 -3.52 15.85 -7.05
C TYR A 164 -2.97 17.04 -7.85
N ASP A 165 -3.38 17.19 -9.10
CA ASP A 165 -2.89 18.24 -10.00
C ASP A 165 -3.67 19.56 -9.87
N SER A 166 -4.84 19.57 -9.23
CA SER A 166 -5.65 20.79 -9.09
C SER A 166 -4.94 21.85 -8.26
N ALA A 167 -4.89 23.07 -8.80
CA ALA A 167 -4.40 24.25 -8.10
C ALA A 167 -5.47 24.89 -7.18
N ASP A 168 -6.74 24.52 -7.37
CA ASP A 168 -7.85 24.98 -6.53
C ASP A 168 -8.03 24.03 -5.35
N THR A 169 -7.96 24.57 -4.14
CA THR A 169 -8.05 23.77 -2.91
C THR A 169 -9.42 23.12 -2.72
N ARG A 170 -10.50 23.77 -3.18
CA ARG A 170 -11.83 23.19 -3.12
C ARG A 170 -11.95 22.04 -4.10
N GLU A 171 -11.56 22.23 -5.35
CA GLU A 171 -11.61 21.17 -6.37
C GLU A 171 -10.77 19.95 -5.97
N SER A 172 -9.56 20.19 -5.44
CA SER A 172 -8.70 19.13 -4.90
C SER A 172 -9.40 18.37 -3.77
N ALA A 173 -9.96 19.08 -2.79
CA ALA A 173 -10.66 18.47 -1.66
C ALA A 173 -11.90 17.69 -2.09
N GLU A 174 -12.67 18.19 -3.06
CA GLU A 174 -13.81 17.50 -3.64
C GLU A 174 -13.41 16.22 -4.37
N GLY A 175 -12.32 16.24 -5.13
CA GLY A 175 -11.75 15.06 -5.78
C GLY A 175 -11.31 13.99 -4.76
N TRP A 176 -10.58 14.39 -3.72
CA TRP A 176 -10.20 13.47 -2.64
C TRP A 176 -11.39 12.95 -1.85
N ARG A 177 -12.45 13.75 -1.67
CA ARG A 177 -13.69 13.34 -1.02
C ARG A 177 -14.52 12.39 -1.89
N ARG A 178 -14.50 12.56 -3.22
CA ARG A 178 -15.06 11.59 -4.16
C ARG A 178 -14.32 10.24 -4.04
N LEU A 179 -13.00 10.28 -3.90
CA LEU A 179 -12.19 9.07 -3.75
C LEU A 179 -12.41 8.39 -2.38
N PHE A 180 -12.25 9.11 -1.28
CA PHE A 180 -12.23 8.53 0.08
C PHE A 180 -13.57 8.59 0.82
N GLY A 181 -14.62 9.07 0.16
CA GLY A 181 -15.95 9.21 0.72
C GLY A 181 -16.08 10.34 1.74
N GLU A 182 -17.26 10.44 2.34
CA GLU A 182 -17.68 11.62 3.12
C GLU A 182 -16.90 11.88 4.41
N LYS A 183 -16.13 10.88 4.90
CA LYS A 183 -15.24 11.04 6.05
C LYS A 183 -13.97 11.84 5.70
N PHE A 184 -13.67 12.02 4.42
CA PHE A 184 -12.65 12.96 4.00
C PHE A 184 -13.15 14.39 4.22
N PRO A 185 -12.31 15.32 4.74
CA PRO A 185 -12.74 16.67 5.06
C PRO A 185 -13.43 17.40 3.91
N LYS A 186 -14.41 18.25 4.24
CA LYS A 186 -15.03 19.17 3.29
C LYS A 186 -14.04 20.28 2.91
N PRO A 187 -14.18 20.86 1.70
CA PRO A 187 -13.44 22.06 1.34
C PRO A 187 -13.80 23.23 2.29
N PRO A 188 -12.90 24.22 2.47
CA PRO A 188 -13.24 25.46 3.16
C PRO A 188 -14.42 26.17 2.47
N ASP A 189 -15.30 26.78 3.26
CA ASP A 189 -16.36 27.65 2.73
C ASP A 189 -15.75 28.98 2.24
N ASP A 190 -16.26 29.57 1.15
CA ASP A 190 -15.81 30.86 0.57
C ASP A 190 -16.06 32.08 1.48
N GLY A 191 -16.41 31.86 2.76
CA GLY A 191 -16.92 32.86 3.68
C GLY A 191 -15.93 33.43 4.70
N ASP A 192 -14.71 32.90 4.83
CA ASP A 192 -13.70 33.48 5.74
C ASP A 192 -12.67 34.33 4.97
N GLY A 193 -13.18 35.35 4.28
CA GLY A 193 -12.41 36.50 3.81
C GLY A 193 -12.05 37.47 4.94
N GLY A 194 -11.70 36.95 6.12
CA GLY A 194 -11.27 37.73 7.27
C GLY A 194 -9.87 38.29 7.07
N LYS A 195 -9.77 39.60 6.83
CA LYS A 195 -8.52 40.37 6.85
C LYS A 195 -7.65 40.00 8.06
N GLY A 196 -6.52 39.36 7.81
CA GLY A 196 -5.49 39.09 8.81
C GLY A 196 -4.12 38.99 8.16
N GLY A 197 -3.47 40.14 7.95
CA GLY A 197 -2.05 40.17 7.59
C GLY A 197 -1.22 39.55 8.70
N GLY A 198 -0.73 38.33 8.48
CA GLY A 198 0.15 37.63 9.40
C GLY A 198 0.83 36.46 8.71
N ARG A 199 2.15 36.59 8.46
CA ARG A 199 3.00 35.46 8.09
C ARG A 199 2.93 34.40 9.21
N GLY A 200 2.29 33.27 8.93
CA GLY A 200 2.32 32.06 9.76
C GLY A 200 2.43 30.82 8.86
N PRO A 201 3.14 29.76 9.27
CA PRO A 201 3.49 28.67 8.36
C PRO A 201 2.37 27.62 8.27
N GLY A 202 2.03 27.24 7.04
CA GLY A 202 1.75 25.84 6.70
C GLY A 202 0.31 25.38 6.76
N GLY A 203 -0.18 24.97 5.58
CA GLY A 203 -1.32 24.09 5.28
C GLY A 203 -2.12 23.51 6.44
N GLY A 204 -3.44 23.74 6.38
CA GLY A 204 -4.43 23.26 7.34
C GLY A 204 -4.33 21.77 7.61
N TYR A 205 -3.69 21.43 8.73
CA TYR A 205 -3.95 20.21 9.46
C TYR A 205 -5.03 20.53 10.49
N THR A 206 -6.20 19.92 10.38
CA THR A 206 -7.15 19.88 11.50
C THR A 206 -6.45 19.17 12.66
N ARG A 207 -6.38 19.82 13.82
CA ARG A 207 -5.78 19.26 15.02
C ARG A 207 -6.55 17.99 15.40
N ARG A 208 -5.83 16.88 15.56
CA ARG A 208 -6.42 15.62 16.03
C ARG A 208 -6.90 15.79 17.47
N GLU A 209 -8.21 15.72 17.71
CA GLU A 209 -8.80 15.89 19.05
C GLU A 209 -8.75 14.60 19.88
N GLU A 210 -8.75 13.43 19.23
CA GLU A 210 -8.71 12.14 19.92
C GLU A 210 -7.47 11.31 19.52
N GLN A 211 -6.65 10.98 20.52
CA GLN A 211 -5.62 9.95 20.35
C GLN A 211 -6.32 8.60 20.22
N GLY A 212 -6.27 8.01 19.04
CA GLY A 212 -6.69 6.62 18.89
C GLY A 212 -5.67 5.75 19.60
N GLU A 213 -6.10 5.00 20.61
CA GLU A 213 -5.28 3.95 21.23
C GLU A 213 -4.80 3.00 20.14
N ILE A 214 -3.49 3.01 19.89
CA ILE A 214 -2.86 2.01 19.04
C ILE A 214 -2.86 0.73 19.88
N GLY A 215 -3.89 -0.09 19.72
CA GLY A 215 -3.87 -1.45 20.26
C GLY A 215 -2.64 -2.18 19.74
N GLY A 216 -1.79 -2.65 20.65
CA GLY A 216 -0.54 -3.33 20.35
C GLY A 216 -0.79 -4.57 19.48
N GLY A 217 -0.59 -4.42 18.18
CA GLY A 217 -0.72 -5.49 17.21
C GLY A 217 0.23 -5.25 16.04
N ARG A 218 1.15 -6.20 15.82
CA ARG A 218 2.20 -6.34 14.76
C ARG A 218 3.07 -5.12 14.39
N TRP A 219 2.67 -3.91 14.72
CA TRP A 219 3.28 -2.64 14.31
C TRP A 219 3.28 -1.59 15.43
N GLY A 220 3.07 -2.01 16.68
CA GLY A 220 3.39 -1.23 17.87
C GLY A 220 4.80 -1.53 18.35
#